data_AF-A0A947B790-F1
#
_entry.id   AF-A0A947B790-F1
#
_cell.length_a   1.000
_cell.length_b   1.000
_cell.length_c   1.000
_cell.angle_alpha   90.00
_cell.angle_beta   90.00
_cell.angle_gamma   90.00
#
_symmetry.space_group_name_H-M   'P 1'
#
loop_
_entity.id
_entity.type
_entity.pdbx_description
1 polymer ?
#
loop_
_entity_poly.entity_id
_entity_poly.type
_entity_poly.pdbx_seq_one_letter_code
_entity_poly.pdbx_strand_id
1 'polypeptide(L)' 'SITEESFVGGLLEYPHYTRPEVFEAHRVPEILLSGNHGAIHRWRRQQSLLRTWQKRPDLLQEEGLSNEDRKLLSEA' A
#
# COMPACT_ATOMS: atom_id res chain seq x y z
N SER A 1 13.11 -0.71 7.29
CA SER A 1 12.95 -0.18 8.66
C SER A 1 12.04 -1.13 9.41
N ILE A 2 12.30 -1.39 10.69
CA ILE A 2 11.48 -2.30 11.54
C ILE A 2 10.03 -1.79 11.73
N THR A 3 9.78 -0.53 11.33
CA THR A 3 8.48 0.14 11.41
C THR A 3 7.48 -0.26 10.32
N GLU A 4 7.91 -1.03 9.31
CA GLU A 4 7.05 -1.46 8.17
C GLU A 4 6.85 -2.98 8.12
N GLU A 5 7.11 -3.72 9.20
CA GLU A 5 6.79 -5.15 9.25
C GLU A 5 5.28 -5.39 9.11
N SER A 6 4.89 -6.50 8.48
CA SER A 6 3.54 -6.80 7.96
C SER A 6 2.37 -6.83 8.98
N PHE A 7 2.61 -6.44 10.24
CA PHE A 7 1.62 -6.33 11.31
C PHE A 7 1.68 -5.00 12.08
N VAL A 8 2.57 -4.07 11.72
CA VAL A 8 2.63 -2.75 12.36
C VAL A 8 1.38 -1.96 11.95
N GLY A 9 0.46 -1.76 12.89
CA GLY A 9 -0.75 -0.97 12.68
C GLY A 9 -1.96 -1.71 12.08
N GLY A 10 -1.97 -3.05 12.12
CA GLY A 10 -3.16 -3.85 11.78
C GLY A 10 -3.46 -4.00 10.28
N LEU A 11 -2.55 -3.58 9.40
CA LEU A 11 -2.68 -3.73 7.95
C LEU A 11 -1.61 -4.66 7.39
N LEU A 12 -1.93 -5.35 6.29
CA LEU A 12 -0.97 -6.11 5.51
C LEU A 12 -0.01 -5.19 4.77
N GLU A 13 1.21 -5.66 4.58
CA GLU A 13 2.26 -4.92 3.89
C GLU A 13 1.93 -4.68 2.39
N TYR A 14 2.37 -3.53 1.88
CA TYR A 14 2.22 -3.16 0.48
C TYR A 14 3.17 -3.97 -0.43
N PRO A 15 2.92 -4.07 -1.75
CA PRO A 15 3.80 -4.79 -2.65
C PRO A 15 5.13 -4.06 -2.84
N HIS A 16 6.22 -4.83 -2.77
CA HIS A 16 7.58 -4.35 -2.97
C HIS A 16 8.06 -4.62 -4.37
N TYR A 17 8.81 -3.66 -4.92
CA TYR A 17 9.39 -3.74 -6.25
C TYR A 17 10.89 -3.49 -6.15
N THR A 18 11.64 -4.17 -7.00
CA THR A 18 13.08 -4.00 -7.14
C THR A 18 13.44 -3.97 -8.62
N ARG A 19 14.70 -3.66 -8.93
CA ARG A 19 15.19 -3.65 -10.30
C ARG A 19 15.16 -5.07 -10.89
N PRO A 20 14.91 -5.22 -12.20
CA PRO A 20 14.72 -4.19 -13.23
C PRO A 20 13.29 -3.58 -13.25
N GLU A 21 13.12 -2.43 -13.92
CA GLU A 21 11.81 -1.76 -14.04
C GLU A 21 10.73 -2.58 -14.76
N VAL A 22 11.15 -3.51 -15.63
CA VAL A 22 10.27 -4.47 -16.30
C VAL A 22 10.84 -5.86 -16.09
N PHE A 23 10.05 -6.75 -15.50
CA PHE A 23 10.39 -8.15 -15.29
C PHE A 23 9.23 -9.03 -15.78
N GLU A 24 9.50 -10.00 -16.65
CA GLU A 24 8.47 -10.91 -17.21
C GLU A 24 7.22 -10.18 -17.74
N ALA A 25 7.40 -9.07 -18.48
CA ALA A 25 6.34 -8.19 -18.99
C ALA A 25 5.51 -7.44 -17.91
N HIS A 26 5.88 -7.55 -16.63
CA HIS A 26 5.33 -6.73 -15.56
C HIS A 26 6.21 -5.50 -15.31
N ARG A 27 5.61 -4.31 -15.37
CA ARG A 27 6.29 -3.03 -15.14
C ARG A 27 6.06 -2.55 -13.71
N VAL A 28 7.11 -2.00 -13.09
CA VAL A 28 7.01 -1.28 -11.83
C VAL A 28 6.03 -0.11 -11.98
N PRO A 29 5.07 0.09 -11.06
CA PRO A 29 4.16 1.22 -11.11
C PRO A 29 4.88 2.57 -11.29
N GLU A 30 4.43 3.39 -12.24
CA GLU A 30 5.09 4.66 -12.58
C GLU A 30 5.24 5.61 -11.39
N ILE A 31 4.31 5.55 -10.44
CA ILE A 31 4.37 6.32 -9.20
C ILE A 31 5.62 6.01 -8.37
N LEU A 32 6.09 4.76 -8.39
CA LEU A 32 7.32 4.34 -7.70
C LEU A 32 8.58 4.79 -8.44
N LEU A 33 8.47 5.13 -9.73
CA LEU A 33 9.55 5.66 -10.56
C LEU A 33 9.61 7.20 -10.54
N SER A 34 8.56 7.86 -10.03
CA SER A 34 8.41 9.32 -10.09
C SER A 34 9.33 10.13 -9.17
N GLY A 35 9.93 9.51 -8.16
CA GLY A 35 10.68 10.20 -7.10
C GLY A 35 9.83 11.07 -6.16
N ASN A 36 8.51 11.12 -6.35
CA ASN A 36 7.60 11.87 -5.48
C ASN A 36 7.32 11.06 -4.20
N HIS A 37 8.06 11.36 -3.14
CA HIS A 37 8.00 10.63 -1.88
C HIS A 37 6.61 10.68 -1.22
N GLY A 38 5.90 11.81 -1.32
CA GLY A 38 4.54 11.95 -0.76
C GLY A 38 3.53 11.08 -1.52
N ALA A 39 3.62 11.07 -2.85
CA ALA A 39 2.74 10.25 -3.67
C ALA A 39 3.06 8.75 -3.56
N ILE A 40 4.34 8.39 -3.40
CA ILE A 40 4.77 7.03 -3.09
C ILE A 40 4.23 6.57 -1.74
N HIS A 41 4.31 7.40 -0.69
CA HIS A 41 3.78 7.08 0.63
C HIS A 41 2.26 6.84 0.58
N ARG A 42 1.52 7.75 -0.08
CA ARG A 42 0.08 7.61 -0.29
C ARG A 42 -0.26 6.31 -1.04
N TRP A 43 0.47 6.00 -2.11
CA TRP A 43 0.27 4.78 -2.88
C TRP A 43 0.55 3.52 -2.05
N ARG A 44 1.64 3.50 -1.26
CA ARG A 44 1.98 2.39 -0.36
C ARG A 44 0.87 2.15 0.67
N ARG A 45 0.35 3.23 1.28
CA ARG A 45 -0.77 3.14 2.23
C ARG A 45 -2.02 2.58 1.56
N GLN A 46 -2.38 3.07 0.37
CA GLN A 46 -3.53 2.58 -0.40
C GLN A 46 -3.39 1.08 -0.74
N GLN A 47 -2.22 0.63 -1.20
CA GLN A 47 -2.00 -0.78 -1.52
C GLN A 47 -2.07 -1.68 -0.28
N SER A 48 -1.56 -1.21 0.85
CA SER A 48 -1.66 -1.90 2.14
C SER A 48 -3.13 -2.07 2.56
N LEU A 49 -3.94 -1.00 2.48
CA LEU A 49 -5.37 -1.03 2.77
C LEU A 49 -6.11 -2.00 1.84
N LEU A 50 -5.90 -1.90 0.53
CA LEU A 50 -6.56 -2.75 -0.45
C LEU A 50 -6.22 -4.22 -0.28
N ARG A 51 -4.95 -4.53 -0.05
CA ARG A 51 -4.50 -5.91 0.17
C ARG A 51 -5.10 -6.48 1.45
N THR A 52 -5.19 -5.67 2.51
CA THR A 52 -5.86 -6.05 3.76
C THR A 52 -7.34 -6.32 3.50
N TRP A 53 -8.05 -5.40 2.84
CA TRP A 53 -9.46 -5.56 2.49
C TRP A 53 -9.73 -6.84 1.68
N GLN A 54 -8.89 -7.13 0.69
CA GLN A 54 -9.07 -8.30 -0.18
C GLN A 54 -8.71 -9.63 0.48
N LYS A 55 -7.68 -9.67 1.32
CA LYS A 55 -7.13 -10.94 1.86
C LYS A 55 -7.51 -11.22 3.31
N ARG A 56 -7.64 -10.17 4.12
CA ARG A 56 -7.87 -10.21 5.56
C ARG A 56 -8.77 -9.04 5.98
N PRO A 57 -10.01 -8.95 5.48
CA PRO A 57 -10.93 -7.88 5.85
C PRO A 57 -11.19 -7.84 7.36
N ASP A 58 -11.02 -8.97 8.06
CA ASP A 58 -11.09 -9.08 9.51
C ASP A 58 -10.05 -8.26 10.27
N LEU A 59 -8.94 -7.88 9.61
CA LEU A 59 -7.92 -7.00 10.19
C LEU A 59 -8.24 -5.51 10.03
N LEU A 60 -9.18 -5.14 9.15
CA LEU A 60 -9.60 -3.76 9.00
C LEU A 60 -10.51 -3.35 10.16
N GLN A 61 -9.92 -2.71 11.16
CA GLN A 61 -10.67 -2.04 12.22
C GLN A 61 -11.12 -0.67 11.71
N GLU A 62 -12.42 -0.51 11.41
CA GLU A 62 -12.95 0.74 10.85
C GLU A 62 -12.72 1.94 11.77
N GLU A 63 -12.64 1.72 13.09
CA GLU A 63 -12.37 2.73 14.11
C GLU A 63 -10.92 3.24 14.06
N GLY A 64 -9.99 2.44 13.52
CA GLY A 64 -8.58 2.79 13.37
C GLY A 64 -8.23 3.46 12.03
N LEU A 65 -9.17 3.48 11.07
CA LEU A 65 -8.95 4.08 9.76
C LEU A 65 -9.12 5.60 9.81
N SER A 66 -8.10 6.33 9.35
CA SER A 66 -8.21 7.78 9.18
C SER A 66 -9.19 8.15 8.06
N ASN A 67 -9.62 9.40 8.02
CA ASN A 67 -10.44 9.91 6.91
C ASN A 67 -9.72 9.78 5.57
N GLU A 68 -8.39 9.91 5.56
CA GLU A 68 -7.57 9.69 4.37
C GLU A 68 -7.62 8.22 3.93
N ASP A 69 -7.47 7.28 4.86
CA ASP A 69 -7.52 5.84 4.54
C ASP A 69 -8.87 5.43 3.93
N ARG A 70 -9.98 5.95 4.47
CA ARG A 70 -11.32 5.72 3.92
C ARG A 70 -11.46 6.29 2.52
N LYS A 71 -10.90 7.47 2.28
CA LYS A 71 -10.85 8.08 0.95
C LYS A 71 -10.03 7.23 -0.03
N LEU A 72 -8.86 6.76 0.39
CA LEU A 72 -8.00 5.89 -0.42
C LEU A 72 -8.68 4.57 -0.80
N LEU A 73 -9.47 3.99 0.10
CA LEU A 73 -10.28 2.81 -0.18
C LEU A 73 -11.44 3.10 -1.15
N SER A 74 -12.05 4.29 -1.09
CA SER A 74 -13.13 4.68 -2.02
C SER A 74 -12.64 5.07 -3.43
N GLU A 75 -11.38 5.48 -3.55
CA GLU A 75 -10.76 5.90 -4.83
C GLU A 75 -10.17 4.74 -5.64
N ALA A 76 -10.09 3.54 -5.03
CA ALA A 76 -9.53 2.34 -5.62
C ALA A 76 -10.58 1.50 -6.35
#